data_AF-A0A354SJM6-F1
#
_entry.id   AF-A0A354SJM6-F1
#
_cell.length_a   1.000
_cell.length_b   1.000
_cell.length_c   1.000
_cell.angle_alpha   90.00
_cell.angle_beta   90.00
_cell.angle_gamma   90.00
#
_symmetry.space_group_name_H-M   'P 1'
#
loop_
_entity.id
_entity.type
_entity.pdbx_description
1 polymer ?
#
loop_
_entity_poly.entity_id
_entity_poly.type
_entity_poly.pdbx_seq_one_letter_code
_entity_poly.pdbx_strand_id
1 'polypeptide(L)'
;MKKIGRKDALVIDGGHVSLEEIIAVARDGMPVVISKSKEFVKRMGQTQKALMDGMRKGVAIYGVNTGYGKSCGNRISMKVALKNGVNILRFHGCGTGDPIGIEETR
;
A
#
# COMPACT_ATOMS: atom_id res chain seq x y z
N MET A 1 -31.04 9.13 3.69
CA MET A 1 -29.73 8.44 3.76
C MET A 1 -29.97 7.03 4.28
N LYS A 2 -29.64 6.00 3.49
CA LYS A 2 -29.80 4.59 3.93
C LYS A 2 -28.89 4.38 5.14
N LYS A 3 -29.48 4.03 6.29
CA LYS A 3 -28.74 3.63 7.49
C LYS A 3 -27.92 2.39 7.11
N ILE A 4 -26.62 2.58 6.88
CA ILE A 4 -25.67 1.48 6.88
C ILE A 4 -25.86 0.79 8.23
N GLY A 5 -26.14 -0.52 8.23
CA GLY A 5 -26.20 -1.29 9.47
C GLY A 5 -24.94 -0.97 10.26
N ARG A 6 -25.10 -0.41 11.46
CA ARG A 6 -24.05 0.22 12.27
C ARG A 6 -22.91 -0.79 12.48
N LYS A 7 -21.90 -0.77 11.61
CA LYS A 7 -20.65 -1.49 11.79
C LYS A 7 -19.78 -0.60 12.67
N ASP A 8 -19.21 -1.17 13.73
CA ASP A 8 -18.33 -0.43 14.64
C ASP A 8 -16.96 -0.12 14.00
N ALA A 9 -16.61 -0.80 12.90
CA ALA A 9 -15.40 -0.56 12.12
C ALA A 9 -15.53 -1.07 10.67
N LEU A 10 -14.77 -0.48 9.75
CA LEU A 10 -14.48 -1.06 8.43
C LEU A 10 -13.39 -2.11 8.56
N VAL A 11 -13.62 -3.32 8.05
CA VAL A 11 -12.64 -4.40 8.03
C VAL A 11 -11.98 -4.47 6.65
N ILE A 12 -10.66 -4.27 6.57
CA ILE A 12 -9.87 -4.50 5.36
C ILE A 12 -9.47 -5.97 5.30
N ASP A 13 -10.14 -6.73 4.45
CA ASP A 13 -9.91 -8.16 4.17
C ASP A 13 -9.61 -8.43 2.69
N GLY A 14 -9.43 -7.36 1.91
CA GLY A 14 -9.21 -7.38 0.48
C GLY A 14 -10.43 -7.81 -0.34
N GLY A 15 -11.63 -7.61 0.20
CA GLY A 15 -12.89 -7.50 -0.52
C GLY A 15 -13.16 -6.06 -1.01
N HIS A 16 -14.40 -5.83 -1.42
CA HIS A 16 -14.86 -4.51 -1.88
C HIS A 16 -15.08 -3.55 -0.70
N VAL A 17 -14.65 -2.30 -0.87
CA VAL A 17 -14.95 -1.18 0.04
C VAL A 17 -15.85 -0.22 -0.71
N SER A 18 -17.04 0.05 -0.17
CA SER A 18 -18.01 0.92 -0.85
C SER A 18 -17.66 2.40 -0.70
N LEU A 19 -18.21 3.25 -1.58
CA LEU A 19 -18.04 4.70 -1.47
C LEU A 19 -18.57 5.24 -0.13
N GLU A 20 -19.67 4.69 0.37
CA GLU A 20 -20.24 5.06 1.65
C GLU A 20 -19.34 4.67 2.82
N GLU A 21 -18.68 3.51 2.76
CA GLU A 21 -17.68 3.09 3.75
C GLU A 21 -16.44 4.01 3.70
N ILE A 22 -15.99 4.43 2.51
CA ILE A 22 -14.90 5.42 2.35
C ILE A 22 -15.29 6.75 3.00
N ILE A 23 -16.49 7.28 2.71
CA ILE A 23 -16.97 8.54 3.28
C ILE A 23 -17.07 8.44 4.81
N ALA A 24 -17.55 7.31 5.34
CA ALA A 24 -17.66 7.10 6.78
C ALA A 24 -16.29 7.06 7.48
N VAL A 25 -15.24 6.54 6.83
CA VAL A 25 -13.86 6.61 7.37
C VAL A 25 -13.30 8.03 7.29
N ALA A 26 -13.46 8.68 6.14
CA ALA A 26 -12.89 9.98 5.83
C ALA A 26 -13.50 11.10 6.70
N ARG A 27 -14.85 11.18 6.74
CA ARG A 27 -15.60 12.27 7.37
C ARG A 27 -16.13 11.94 8.76
N ASP A 28 -16.66 10.74 8.94
CA ASP A 28 -17.33 10.36 10.19
C ASP A 28 -16.38 9.69 11.20
N GLY A 29 -15.10 9.51 10.83
CA GLY A 29 -14.08 8.95 11.71
C GLY A 29 -14.25 7.47 12.02
N MET A 30 -14.98 6.71 11.19
CA MET A 30 -15.20 5.28 11.39
C MET A 30 -13.84 4.54 11.54
N PRO A 31 -13.65 3.74 12.60
CA PRO A 31 -12.41 2.97 12.79
C PRO A 31 -12.18 1.98 11.64
N VAL A 32 -10.90 1.76 11.31
CA VAL A 32 -10.48 0.76 10.31
C VAL A 32 -9.67 -0.33 11.00
N VAL A 33 -9.99 -1.59 10.73
CA VAL A 33 -9.26 -2.75 11.23
C VAL A 33 -8.79 -3.63 10.07
N ILE A 34 -7.60 -4.18 10.17
CA ILE A 34 -7.10 -5.16 9.19
C ILE A 34 -7.58 -6.54 9.62
N SER A 35 -8.14 -7.29 8.69
CA SER A 35 -8.60 -8.66 8.94
C SER A 35 -7.47 -9.55 9.43
N LYS A 36 -7.77 -10.40 10.42
CA LYS A 36 -6.88 -11.43 10.93
C LYS A 36 -7.24 -12.82 10.41
N SER A 37 -8.10 -12.92 9.39
CA SER A 37 -8.46 -14.23 8.82
C SER A 37 -7.22 -14.90 8.24
N LYS A 38 -7.16 -16.23 8.39
CA LYS A 38 -6.00 -17.01 7.93
C LYS A 38 -5.82 -16.89 6.42
N GLU A 39 -6.93 -16.82 5.70
CA GLU A 39 -6.99 -16.72 4.24
C GLU A 39 -6.39 -15.39 3.77
N PHE A 40 -6.78 -14.27 4.40
CA PHE A 40 -6.27 -12.95 4.03
C PHE A 40 -4.77 -12.81 4.32
N VAL A 41 -4.34 -13.22 5.52
CA VAL A 41 -2.93 -13.19 5.92
C VAL A 41 -2.09 -14.11 5.02
N LYS A 42 -2.59 -15.31 4.69
CA LYS A 42 -1.91 -16.24 3.78
C LYS A 42 -1.72 -15.63 2.39
N ARG A 43 -2.73 -14.92 1.87
CA ARG A 43 -2.66 -14.26 0.55
C ARG A 43 -1.58 -13.18 0.51
N MET A 44 -1.45 -12.38 1.57
CA MET A 44 -0.36 -11.40 1.72
C MET A 44 1.02 -12.07 1.82
N GLY A 45 1.12 -13.17 2.57
CA GLY A 45 2.37 -13.93 2.69
C GLY A 45 2.82 -14.54 1.36
N GLN A 46 1.87 -14.99 0.52
CA GLN A 46 2.18 -15.54 -0.81
C GLN A 46 2.81 -14.49 -1.74
N THR A 47 2.28 -13.26 -1.77
CA THR A 47 2.81 -12.19 -2.62
C THR A 47 4.19 -11.74 -2.15
N GLN A 48 4.39 -11.58 -0.83
CA GLN A 48 5.69 -11.29 -0.24
C GLN A 48 6.72 -12.38 -0.59
N LYS A 49 6.35 -13.65 -0.46
CA LYS A 49 7.24 -14.77 -0.79
C LYS A 49 7.63 -14.75 -2.26
N ALA A 50 6.67 -14.57 -3.16
CA ALA A 50 6.92 -14.51 -4.61
C ALA A 50 7.90 -13.37 -4.97
N LEU A 51 7.72 -12.19 -4.38
CA LEU A 51 8.64 -11.06 -4.55
C LEU A 51 10.06 -11.42 -4.11
N MET A 52 10.20 -11.96 -2.91
CA MET A 52 11.51 -12.34 -2.35
C MET A 52 12.19 -13.46 -3.13
N ASP A 53 11.43 -14.46 -3.60
CA ASP A 53 11.93 -15.52 -4.47
C ASP A 53 12.43 -14.95 -5.81
N GLY A 54 11.69 -14.03 -6.43
CA GLY A 54 12.10 -13.34 -7.65
C GLY A 54 13.41 -12.56 -7.45
N MET A 55 13.54 -11.83 -6.35
CA MET A 55 14.78 -11.11 -6.02
C MET A 55 15.97 -12.06 -5.84
N ARG A 56 15.79 -13.19 -5.12
CA ARG A 56 16.84 -14.20 -4.92
C ARG A 56 17.28 -14.88 -6.22
N LYS A 57 16.34 -15.10 -7.14
CA LYS A 57 16.59 -15.67 -8.47
C LYS A 57 17.23 -14.66 -9.44
N GLY A 58 17.46 -13.41 -9.02
CA GLY A 58 18.03 -12.38 -9.89
C GLY A 58 17.07 -11.86 -10.96
N VAL A 59 15.76 -12.09 -10.82
CA VAL A 59 14.74 -11.52 -11.71
C VAL A 59 14.78 -10.00 -11.58
N ALA A 60 14.72 -9.27 -12.69
CA ALA A 60 14.55 -7.82 -12.67
C ALA A 60 13.11 -7.47 -12.30
N ILE A 61 12.93 -6.73 -11.20
CA ILE A 61 11.62 -6.34 -10.66
C ILE A 61 11.61 -4.82 -10.56
N TYR A 62 10.77 -4.20 -11.40
CA TYR A 62 10.67 -2.75 -11.52
C TYR A 62 10.41 -2.08 -10.18
N GLY A 63 11.24 -1.10 -9.83
CA GLY A 63 11.11 -0.33 -8.59
C GLY A 63 11.43 -1.11 -7.31
N VAL A 64 11.92 -2.35 -7.42
CA VAL A 64 12.33 -3.16 -6.27
C VAL A 64 13.83 -3.38 -6.30
N ASN A 65 14.33 -4.06 -7.34
CA ASN A 65 15.77 -4.24 -7.57
C ASN A 65 16.23 -3.60 -8.89
N THR A 66 15.43 -2.65 -9.39
CA THR A 66 15.79 -1.72 -10.44
C THR A 66 15.56 -0.27 -9.97
N GLY A 67 16.05 0.71 -10.74
CA GLY A 67 15.60 2.09 -10.59
C GLY A 67 14.14 2.30 -11.02
N TYR A 68 13.66 3.54 -10.88
CA TYR A 68 12.32 3.99 -11.26
C TYR A 68 12.40 4.88 -12.51
N GLY A 69 11.31 4.97 -13.28
CA GLY A 69 11.19 5.88 -14.42
C GLY A 69 12.36 5.71 -15.41
N LYS A 70 13.04 6.81 -15.74
CA LYS A 70 14.19 6.79 -16.67
C LYS A 70 15.36 5.91 -16.21
N SER A 71 15.50 5.67 -14.91
CA SER A 71 16.56 4.84 -14.33
C SER A 71 16.19 3.35 -14.23
N CYS A 72 15.08 2.91 -14.84
CA CYS A 72 14.61 1.52 -14.77
C CYS A 72 15.61 0.48 -15.32
N GLY A 73 16.52 0.88 -16.21
CA GLY A 73 17.59 0.01 -16.72
C GLY A 73 18.68 -0.30 -15.70
N ASN A 74 18.77 0.45 -14.60
CA ASN A 74 19.81 0.27 -13.59
C ASN A 74 19.42 -0.86 -12.62
N ARG A 75 20.31 -1.82 -12.43
CA ARG A 75 20.15 -2.92 -11.46
C ARG A 75 20.66 -2.52 -10.08
N ILE A 76 19.92 -2.90 -9.05
CA ILE A 76 20.24 -2.63 -7.65
C ILE A 76 20.49 -3.97 -6.96
N SER A 77 21.57 -4.06 -6.18
CA SER A 77 21.86 -5.27 -5.40
C SER A 77 20.80 -5.49 -4.32
N MET A 78 20.55 -6.74 -3.94
CA MET A 78 19.57 -7.07 -2.90
C MET A 78 19.83 -6.33 -1.57
N LYS A 79 21.11 -6.19 -1.18
CA LYS A 79 21.51 -5.45 0.03
C LYS A 79 21.08 -3.98 -0.02
N VAL A 80 21.19 -3.35 -1.18
CA VAL A 80 20.78 -1.96 -1.37
C VAL A 80 19.26 -1.87 -1.47
N ALA A 81 18.61 -2.75 -2.25
CA ALA A 81 17.16 -2.79 -2.41
C ALA A 81 16.43 -2.86 -1.05
N LEU A 82 16.90 -3.70 -0.12
CA LEU A 82 16.34 -3.84 1.23
C LEU A 82 16.41 -2.54 2.08
N LYS A 83 17.30 -1.61 1.73
CA LYS A 83 17.47 -0.32 2.42
C LYS A 83 16.91 0.87 1.63
N ASN A 84 16.55 0.67 0.36
CA ASN A 84 16.28 1.76 -0.57
C ASN A 84 14.86 2.33 -0.46
N GLY A 85 13.95 1.68 0.28
CA GLY A 85 12.54 2.06 0.38
C GLY A 85 12.30 3.51 0.84
N VAL A 86 13.19 4.09 1.64
CA VAL A 86 13.02 5.49 2.09
C VAL A 86 13.44 6.50 1.02
N ASN A 87 14.37 6.12 0.13
CA ASN A 87 14.90 7.05 -0.87
C ASN A 87 13.87 7.41 -1.94
N ILE A 88 12.96 6.49 -2.28
CA ILE A 88 11.89 6.80 -3.23
C ILE A 88 10.97 7.89 -2.68
N LEU A 89 10.65 7.84 -1.37
CA LEU A 89 9.80 8.83 -0.70
C LEU A 89 10.49 10.19 -0.65
N ARG A 90 11.80 10.23 -0.34
CA ARG A 90 12.59 11.48 -0.33
C ARG A 90 12.70 12.13 -1.72
N PHE A 91 12.81 11.32 -2.77
CA PHE A 91 12.97 11.82 -4.13
C PHE A 91 11.64 12.19 -4.80
N HIS A 92 10.52 11.52 -4.47
CA HIS A 92 9.20 11.78 -5.07
C HIS A 92 8.24 12.57 -4.17
N GLY A 93 8.65 12.92 -2.95
CA GLY A 93 7.91 13.81 -2.05
C GLY A 93 7.91 15.27 -2.51
N CYS A 94 7.58 15.51 -3.78
CA CYS A 94 7.68 16.78 -4.47
C CYS A 94 6.31 17.46 -4.66
N GLY A 95 5.34 17.16 -3.80
CA GLY A 95 4.06 17.87 -3.81
C GLY A 95 4.24 19.36 -3.53
N THR A 96 3.52 20.21 -4.26
CA THR A 96 3.57 21.66 -4.13
C THR A 96 2.17 22.25 -4.03
N GLY A 97 2.06 23.50 -3.58
CA GLY A 97 0.78 24.16 -3.33
C GLY A 97 0.22 23.86 -1.94
N ASP A 98 -1.08 24.11 -1.77
CA ASP A 98 -1.77 23.89 -0.49
C ASP A 98 -1.95 22.38 -0.22
N PRO A 99 -1.82 21.94 1.05
CA PRO A 99 -2.10 20.56 1.40
C PRO A 99 -3.59 20.24 1.20
N ILE A 100 -3.88 18.99 0.80
CA ILE A 100 -5.24 18.47 0.84
C ILE A 100 -5.74 18.38 2.28
N GLY A 101 -7.05 18.46 2.48
CA GLY A 101 -7.66 18.42 3.81
C GLY A 101 -7.49 17.07 4.50
N ILE A 102 -7.75 17.06 5.81
CA ILE A 102 -7.62 15.84 6.63
C ILE A 102 -8.59 14.76 6.17
N GLU A 103 -9.82 15.12 5.80
CA GLU A 103 -10.82 14.16 5.29
C GLU A 103 -10.36 13.53 3.97
N GLU A 104 -9.81 14.32 3.04
CA GLU A 104 -9.28 13.83 1.76
C GLU A 104 -8.01 12.99 1.92
N THR A 105 -7.26 13.19 3.00
CA THR A 105 -6.02 12.45 3.29
C THR A 105 -6.27 11.09 3.96
N ARG A 106 -7.37 10.97 4.72
CA ARG A 106 -7.72 9.78 5.52
C ARG A 106 -8.18 8.60 4.67
#